data_AF-A0AAW5N527-F1
#
_entry.id   AF-A0AAW5N527-F1
#
_cell.length_a   1.000
_cell.length_b   1.000
_cell.length_c   1.000
_cell.angle_alpha   90.00
_cell.angle_beta   90.00
_cell.angle_gamma   90.00
#
_symmetry.space_group_name_H-M   'P 1'
#
loop_
_entity.id
_entity.type
_entity.pdbx_description
1 polymer ?
#
loop_
_entity_poly.entity_id
_entity_poly.type
_entity_poly.pdbx_seq_one_letter_code
_entity_poly.pdbx_strand_id
1 'polypeptide(L)' 'GNEESFCSCSHGAGRVMSRTKAKKLFSVEDQIRATAHVECRKDAEVIDEIPMAYKDIDAVMAAQSDLVEVIYTLRQVV' A
#
# COMPACT_ATOMS: atom_id res chain seq x y z
N GLY A 1 13.88 2.38 14.38
CA GLY A 1 13.74 3.82 14.67
C GLY A 1 15.01 4.33 15.31
N ASN A 2 15.05 5.61 15.64
CA ASN A 2 16.15 6.24 16.37
C ASN A 2 15.61 6.98 17.61
N GLU A 3 16.49 7.56 18.42
CA GLU A 3 16.07 8.26 19.66
C GLU A 3 15.16 9.46 19.36
N GLU A 4 15.41 10.20 18.29
CA GLU A 4 14.59 11.35 17.87
C GLU A 4 13.16 10.94 17.48
N SER A 5 12.98 9.71 17.01
CA SER A 5 11.68 9.13 16.68
C SER A 5 11.07 8.30 17.81
N PHE A 6 11.58 8.38 19.04
CA PHE A 6 11.18 7.51 20.15
C PHE A 6 11.24 6.02 19.79
N CYS A 7 12.28 5.63 19.05
CA CYS A 7 12.51 4.29 18.52
C CYS A 7 11.38 3.76 17.61
N SER A 8 10.65 4.64 16.92
CA SER A 8 9.52 4.28 16.05
C SER A 8 9.82 4.48 14.55
N CYS A 9 8.93 3.95 13.69
CA CYS A 9 8.93 4.13 12.24
C CYS A 9 7.50 3.94 11.68
N SER A 10 7.31 4.15 10.38
CA SER A 10 6.00 4.01 9.72
C SER A 10 5.58 2.55 9.60
N HIS A 11 4.29 2.28 9.76
CA HIS A 11 3.75 0.92 9.67
C HIS A 11 3.58 0.41 8.22
N GLY A 12 3.30 1.30 7.27
CA GLY A 12 3.06 0.95 5.86
C GLY A 12 2.78 2.17 4.99
N ALA A 13 2.34 1.95 3.74
CA ALA A 13 2.19 3.01 2.76
C ALA A 13 1.20 4.11 3.20
N GLY A 14 0.09 3.72 3.84
CA GLY A 14 -0.98 4.63 4.19
C GLY A 14 -1.82 5.07 2.98
N ARG A 15 -3.06 5.51 3.23
CA ARG A 15 -4.02 5.83 2.18
C ARG A 15 -3.85 7.24 1.65
N VAL A 16 -4.09 7.43 0.34
CA VAL A 16 -4.20 8.77 -0.29
C VAL A 16 -5.66 9.22 -0.42
N MET A 17 -6.61 8.30 -0.23
CA MET A 17 -8.04 8.62 -0.28
C MET A 17 -8.88 7.75 0.65
N SER A 18 -10.07 8.25 1.00
CA SER A 18 -11.02 7.50 1.83
C SER A 18 -11.54 6.27 1.10
N ARG A 19 -12.02 5.28 1.87
CA ARG A 19 -12.64 4.06 1.33
C ARG A 19 -13.84 4.38 0.43
N THR A 20 -14.71 5.28 0.89
CA THR A 20 -15.88 5.72 0.12
C THR A 20 -15.49 6.41 -1.18
N LYS A 21 -14.39 7.19 -1.20
CA LYS A 21 -13.91 7.81 -2.43
C LYS A 21 -13.38 6.75 -3.40
N ALA A 22 -12.60 5.78 -2.93
CA ALA A 22 -12.11 4.68 -3.76
C ALA A 22 -13.27 3.87 -4.39
N LYS A 23 -14.28 3.47 -3.59
CA LYS A 23 -15.47 2.74 -4.08
C LYS A 23 -16.29 3.49 -5.13
N LYS A 24 -16.21 4.82 -5.16
CA LYS A 24 -16.90 5.66 -6.15
C LYS A 24 -16.08 5.87 -7.43
N LEU A 25 -14.76 5.77 -7.35
CA LEU A 25 -13.85 6.10 -8.45
C LEU A 25 -13.43 4.88 -9.27
N PHE A 26 -13.36 3.70 -8.66
CA PHE A 26 -12.80 2.51 -9.29
C PHE A 26 -13.84 1.40 -9.44
N SER A 27 -13.67 0.58 -10.48
CA SER A 27 -14.47 -0.61 -10.71
C SER A 27 -13.73 -1.90 -10.30
N VAL A 28 -14.45 -3.03 -10.35
CA VAL A 28 -13.83 -4.36 -10.18
C VAL A 28 -12.81 -4.63 -11.28
N GLU A 29 -13.10 -4.24 -12.53
CA GLU A 29 -12.16 -4.40 -13.63
C GLU A 29 -10.87 -3.60 -13.42
N ASP A 30 -10.95 -2.41 -12.82
CA ASP A 30 -9.77 -1.64 -12.44
C ASP A 30 -8.91 -2.41 -11.44
N GLN A 31 -9.54 -3.01 -10.42
CA GLN A 31 -8.84 -3.81 -9.43
C GLN A 31 -8.18 -5.05 -10.06
N ILE A 32 -8.89 -5.78 -10.93
CA ILE A 32 -8.35 -6.94 -11.65
C ILE A 32 -7.14 -6.52 -12.48
N ARG A 33 -7.24 -5.43 -13.24
CA ARG A 33 -6.14 -4.92 -14.08
C ARG A 33 -4.95 -4.47 -13.24
N ALA A 34 -5.18 -3.74 -12.16
CA ALA A 34 -4.13 -3.25 -11.26
C ALA A 34 -3.42 -4.39 -10.52
N THR A 35 -4.07 -5.55 -10.35
CA THR A 35 -3.56 -6.71 -9.60
C THR A 35 -3.36 -7.94 -10.47
N ALA A 36 -3.22 -7.78 -11.79
CA ALA A 36 -3.16 -8.88 -12.75
C ALA A 36 -2.03 -9.90 -12.51
N HIS A 37 -0.96 -9.50 -11.82
CA HIS A 37 0.21 -10.34 -11.50
C HIS A 37 0.36 -10.61 -10.00
N VAL A 38 -0.71 -10.40 -9.23
CA VAL A 38 -0.73 -10.50 -7.77
C VAL A 38 -1.88 -11.39 -7.35
N GLU A 39 -1.58 -12.40 -6.53
CA GLU A 39 -2.61 -13.21 -5.91
C GLU A 39 -3.30 -12.41 -4.80
N CYS A 40 -4.60 -12.20 -4.96
CA CYS A 40 -5.44 -11.46 -4.03
C CYS A 40 -6.92 -11.62 -4.40
N ARG A 41 -7.78 -11.31 -3.42
CA ARG A 41 -9.23 -11.15 -3.61
C ARG A 41 -9.52 -9.93 -4.51
N LYS A 42 -10.45 -10.08 -5.46
CA LYS A 42 -10.75 -9.09 -6.51
C LYS A 42 -12.24 -8.78 -6.64
N ASP A 43 -13.02 -8.99 -5.58
CA ASP A 43 -14.47 -8.71 -5.59
C ASP A 43 -14.80 -7.27 -5.16
N ALA A 44 -16.09 -6.91 -5.29
CA ALA A 44 -16.55 -5.55 -5.01
C ALA A 44 -16.36 -5.11 -3.54
N GLU A 45 -16.23 -6.04 -2.60
CA GLU A 45 -16.06 -5.72 -1.18
C GLU A 45 -14.67 -5.17 -0.87
N VAL A 46 -13.68 -5.42 -1.74
CA VAL A 46 -12.29 -5.01 -1.59
C VAL A 46 -11.82 -3.94 -2.57
N ILE A 47 -12.72 -3.34 -3.34
CA ILE A 47 -12.35 -2.25 -4.27
C ILE A 47 -11.68 -1.08 -3.54
N ASP A 48 -12.06 -0.81 -2.28
CA ASP A 48 -11.38 0.23 -1.52
C ASP A 48 -9.93 -0.09 -1.14
N GLU A 49 -9.48 -1.32 -1.36
CA GLU A 49 -8.10 -1.75 -1.15
C GLU A 49 -7.30 -1.85 -2.47
N ILE A 50 -7.83 -1.32 -3.59
CA ILE A 50 -7.08 -1.19 -4.84
C ILE A 50 -5.75 -0.45 -4.60
N PRO A 51 -4.63 -0.85 -5.22
CA PRO A 51 -3.32 -0.23 -4.95
C PRO A 51 -3.31 1.29 -5.10
N MET A 52 -4.15 1.84 -5.99
CA MET A 52 -4.26 3.28 -6.26
C MET A 52 -4.87 4.07 -5.10
N ALA A 53 -5.48 3.40 -4.12
CA ALA A 53 -5.97 4.04 -2.90
C ALA A 53 -4.86 4.32 -1.87
N TYR A 54 -3.66 3.78 -2.08
CA TYR A 54 -2.49 3.89 -1.21
C TYR A 54 -1.42 4.80 -1.80
N LYS A 55 -0.52 5.28 -0.93
CA LYS A 55 0.73 5.93 -1.37
C LYS A 55 1.64 4.88 -2.00
N ASP A 56 2.61 5.37 -2.77
CA ASP A 56 3.74 4.55 -3.15
C ASP A 56 4.53 4.14 -1.90
N ILE A 57 4.68 2.83 -1.68
CA ILE A 57 5.43 2.29 -0.54
C ILE A 57 6.91 2.65 -0.64
N ASP A 58 7.48 2.72 -1.85
CA ASP A 58 8.90 3.01 -2.05
C ASP A 58 9.20 4.45 -1.61
N ALA A 59 8.27 5.38 -1.88
CA ALA A 59 8.37 6.76 -1.39
C ALA A 59 8.33 6.83 0.15
N VAL A 60 7.49 6.01 0.81
CA VAL A 60 7.43 5.95 2.28
C VAL A 60 8.71 5.35 2.84
N MET A 61 9.25 4.29 2.24
CA MET A 61 10.50 3.66 2.68
C MET A 61 11.70 4.60 2.52
N ALA A 62 11.78 5.34 1.41
CA ALA A 62 12.83 6.34 1.19
C ALA A 62 12.79 7.45 2.25
N ALA A 63 11.60 7.93 2.61
CA ALA A 63 11.41 9.01 3.57
C ALA A 63 11.74 8.64 5.03
N GLN A 64 11.87 7.35 5.35
CA GLN A 64 12.21 6.86 6.69
C GLN A 64 13.52 6.05 6.71
N SER A 65 14.37 6.24 5.71
CA SER A 65 15.62 5.49 5.54
C SER A 65 16.62 5.65 6.70
N ASP A 66 16.50 6.71 7.48
CA ASP A 66 17.24 6.95 8.73
C ASP A 66 16.65 6.22 9.95
N LEU A 67 15.41 5.72 9.84
CA LEU A 67 14.69 5.06 10.92
C LEU A 67 14.69 3.54 10.81
N VAL A 68 14.92 2.97 9.62
CA VAL A 68 14.76 1.53 9.36
C VAL A 68 15.90 0.97 8.51
N GLU A 69 16.17 -0.32 8.70
CA GLU A 69 17.04 -1.10 7.82
C GLU A 69 16.18 -2.09 7.02
N VAL A 70 16.34 -2.12 5.69
CA VAL A 70 15.62 -3.05 4.83
C VAL A 70 16.35 -4.38 4.80
N ILE A 71 15.79 -5.38 5.49
CA ILE A 71 16.35 -6.73 5.49
C ILE A 71 15.88 -7.52 4.26
N TYR A 72 14.60 -7.40 3.91
CA TYR A 72 13.99 -8.11 2.77
C TYR A 72 12.93 -7.25 2.09
N THR A 73 12.75 -7.47 0.78
CA THR A 73 11.62 -6.96 0.01
C THR A 73 10.81 -8.14 -0.49
N LEU A 74 9.52 -8.16 -0.18
CA LEU A 74 8.61 -9.24 -0.55
C LEU A 74 7.63 -8.74 -1.62
N ARG A 75 7.27 -9.64 -2.54
CA ARG A 75 6.24 -9.40 -3.55
C ARG A 75 5.30 -10.59 -3.59
N GLN A 76 4.00 -10.30 -3.56
CA GLN A 76 2.96 -11.29 -3.79
C GLN A 76 3.02 -11.75 -5.25
N VAL A 77 2.99 -13.06 -5.43
CA VAL A 77 3.00 -13.73 -6.73
C VAL A 77 1.81 -14.67 -6.82
N VAL A 78 1.46 -15.07 -8.05
CA VAL A 78 0.44 -16.08 -8.35
C VAL A 78 1.05 -17.47 -8.29
#